data_AF-A0A182DZ86-F1
#
_entry.id   AF-A0A182DZ86-F1
#
_cell.length_a   1.000
_cell.length_b   1.000
_cell.length_c   1.000
_cell.angle_alpha   90.00
_cell.angle_beta   90.00
_cell.angle_gamma   90.00
#
_symmetry.space_group_name_H-M   'P 1'
#
loop_
_entity.id
_entity.type
_entity.pdbx_description
1 polymer ?
#
loop_
_entity_poly.entity_id
_entity_poly.type
_entity_poly.pdbx_seq_one_letter_code
_entity_poly.pdbx_strand_id
1 'polypeptide(L)'
;ACINLFESLYRTWAFQPIALLGLCILSQNYEHASVLARHLWKVDVTVDVLIEIDRLVQLIESPILSYVRLDLLDAKHQRPLTAVLSALLMILPQTDAFNTLYKRIQCIPSVAVHEEKKQSQLVAKVDFNPLLQHFLRILEQQQKVLKRKHRQMLSSTEQ
;
A
#
# COMPACT_ATOMS: atom_id res chain seq x y z
N ALA A 1 7.40 -27.66 -6.78
CA ALA A 1 7.81 -26.26 -6.63
C ALA A 1 7.13 -25.71 -5.38
N CYS A 2 7.87 -25.42 -4.32
CA CYS A 2 7.30 -24.82 -3.11
C CYS A 2 6.96 -23.36 -3.44
N ILE A 3 5.69 -23.09 -3.73
CA ILE A 3 5.23 -21.70 -3.88
C ILE A 3 5.46 -21.04 -2.52
N ASN A 4 6.27 -19.98 -2.50
CA ASN A 4 6.52 -19.21 -1.30
C ASN A 4 5.16 -18.66 -0.80
N LEU A 5 4.83 -18.90 0.48
CA LEU A 5 3.53 -18.51 1.06
C LEU A 5 3.18 -17.06 0.74
N PHE A 6 4.19 -16.18 0.79
CA PHE A 6 4.05 -14.77 0.42
C PHE A 6 3.56 -14.59 -1.03
N GLU A 7 4.12 -15.31 -2.01
CA GLU A 7 3.72 -15.18 -3.42
C GLU A 7 2.29 -15.67 -3.65
N SER A 8 1.89 -16.76 -3.00
CA SER A 8 0.51 -17.27 -3.04
C SER A 8 -0.48 -16.24 -2.50
N LEU A 9 -0.19 -15.69 -1.32
CA LEU A 9 -1.02 -14.65 -0.70
C LEU A 9 -1.05 -13.39 -1.56
N TYR A 10 0.10 -12.96 -2.08
CA TYR A 10 0.22 -11.79 -2.95
C TYR A 10 -0.72 -11.91 -4.16
N ARG A 11 -0.67 -13.04 -4.88
CA ARG A 11 -1.50 -13.25 -6.08
C ARG A 11 -2.99 -13.28 -5.75
N THR A 12 -3.34 -13.87 -4.61
CA THR A 12 -4.73 -13.97 -4.16
C THR A 12 -5.27 -12.60 -3.71
N TRP A 13 -4.44 -11.81 -3.03
CA TRP A 13 -4.83 -10.51 -2.49
C TRP A 13 -4.64 -9.36 -3.48
N ALA A 14 -4.09 -9.62 -4.68
CA ALA A 14 -3.97 -8.60 -5.72
C ALA A 14 -5.31 -8.00 -6.20
N PHE A 15 -6.43 -8.67 -5.93
CA PHE A 15 -7.78 -8.13 -6.15
C PHE A 15 -8.22 -7.11 -5.10
N GLN A 16 -7.57 -7.08 -3.93
CA GLN A 16 -7.81 -6.15 -2.83
C GLN A 16 -6.52 -5.34 -2.54
N PRO A 17 -6.32 -4.21 -3.24
CA PRO A 17 -5.06 -3.46 -3.21
C PRO A 17 -4.61 -3.02 -1.82
N ILE A 18 -5.55 -2.69 -0.93
CA ILE A 18 -5.23 -2.24 0.43
C ILE A 18 -4.75 -3.40 1.31
N ALA A 19 -5.41 -4.57 1.22
CA ALA A 19 -4.94 -5.78 1.89
C ALA A 19 -3.55 -6.21 1.40
N LEU A 20 -3.30 -6.14 0.08
CA LEU A 20 -2.00 -6.41 -0.51
C LEU A 20 -0.92 -5.44 -0.01
N LEU A 21 -1.26 -4.15 0.10
CA LEU A 21 -0.37 -3.15 0.66
C LEU A 21 -0.05 -3.45 2.12
N GLY A 22 -1.05 -3.82 2.92
CA GLY A 22 -0.89 -4.29 4.29
C GLY A 22 0.06 -5.48 4.40
N LEU A 23 -0.07 -6.48 3.52
CA LEU A 23 0.86 -7.62 3.46
C LEU A 23 2.31 -7.18 3.22
N CYS A 24 2.52 -6.20 2.32
CA CYS A 24 3.85 -5.69 2.03
C CYS A 24 4.45 -4.91 3.22
N ILE A 25 3.63 -4.14 3.94
CA ILE A 25 4.03 -3.43 5.16
C ILE A 25 4.40 -4.44 6.27
N LEU A 26 3.54 -5.44 6.50
CA LEU A 26 3.73 -6.48 7.51
C LEU A 26 4.98 -7.34 7.26
N SER A 27 5.37 -7.50 6.01
CA SER A 27 6.56 -8.26 5.61
C SER A 27 7.81 -7.39 5.46
N GLN A 28 7.74 -6.11 5.89
CA GLN A 28 8.82 -5.12 5.79
C GLN A 28 9.34 -4.90 4.35
N ASN A 29 8.52 -5.20 3.34
CA ASN A 29 8.82 -4.97 1.94
C ASN A 29 8.37 -3.57 1.51
N TYR A 30 8.86 -2.55 2.22
CA TYR A 30 8.39 -1.16 2.06
C TYR A 30 8.69 -0.57 0.68
N GLU A 31 9.80 -0.96 0.07
CA GLU A 31 10.14 -0.54 -1.31
C GLU A 31 9.04 -0.97 -2.29
N HIS A 32 8.66 -2.25 -2.25
CA HIS A 32 7.58 -2.77 -3.09
C HIS A 32 6.22 -2.16 -2.71
N ALA A 33 5.95 -1.98 -1.42
CA ALA A 33 4.75 -1.30 -0.95
C ALA A 33 4.64 0.12 -1.52
N SER A 34 5.74 0.87 -1.60
CA SER A 34 5.76 2.22 -2.17
C SER A 34 5.42 2.23 -3.66
N VAL A 35 5.89 1.23 -4.41
CA VAL A 35 5.53 1.04 -5.83
C VAL A 35 4.05 0.76 -5.97
N LEU A 36 3.48 -0.12 -5.14
CA LEU A 36 2.04 -0.39 -5.14
C LEU A 36 1.21 0.84 -4.78
N ALA A 37 1.64 1.60 -3.76
CA ALA A 37 0.98 2.81 -3.30
C ALA A 37 0.85 3.86 -4.42
N ARG A 38 1.88 4.00 -5.28
CA ARG A 38 1.84 4.89 -6.46
C ARG A 38 0.78 4.51 -7.50
N HIS A 39 0.24 3.30 -7.45
CA HIS A 39 -0.82 2.84 -8.33
C HIS A 39 -2.22 2.87 -7.70
N LEU A 40 -2.35 3.28 -6.44
CA LEU A 40 -3.65 3.35 -5.75
C LEU A 40 -4.63 4.32 -6.40
N TRP A 41 -4.16 5.33 -7.14
CA TRP A 41 -5.05 6.23 -7.90
C TRP A 41 -5.91 5.51 -8.95
N LYS A 42 -5.52 4.30 -9.37
CA LYS A 42 -6.29 3.47 -10.31
C LYS A 42 -7.40 2.67 -9.62
N VAL A 43 -7.37 2.59 -8.30
CA VAL A 43 -8.35 1.86 -7.49
C VAL A 43 -9.61 2.69 -7.37
N ASP A 44 -10.76 2.05 -7.48
CA ASP A 44 -12.05 2.68 -7.24
C ASP A 44 -12.20 2.95 -5.74
N VAL A 45 -12.30 4.22 -5.34
CA VAL A 45 -12.38 4.61 -3.93
C VAL A 45 -13.81 4.46 -3.45
N THR A 46 -14.16 3.24 -3.06
CA THR A 46 -15.45 2.92 -2.42
C THR A 46 -15.38 3.07 -0.90
N VAL A 47 -16.54 3.08 -0.24
CA VAL A 47 -16.61 3.11 1.24
C VAL A 47 -15.88 1.92 1.85
N ASP A 48 -15.99 0.73 1.26
CA ASP A 48 -15.29 -0.47 1.72
C ASP A 48 -13.77 -0.29 1.68
N VAL A 49 -13.24 0.30 0.60
CA VAL A 49 -11.81 0.61 0.49
C VAL A 49 -11.37 1.60 1.57
N LEU A 50 -12.18 2.62 1.86
CA LEU A 50 -11.87 3.59 2.92
C LEU A 50 -11.85 2.93 4.31
N ILE A 51 -12.78 2.00 4.59
CA ILE A 51 -12.80 1.21 5.82
C ILE A 51 -11.56 0.32 5.92
N GLU A 52 -11.13 -0.30 4.82
CA GLU A 52 -9.90 -1.09 4.79
C GLU A 52 -8.66 -0.25 5.10
N ILE A 53 -8.59 0.97 4.56
CA ILE A 53 -7.47 1.89 4.85
C ILE A 53 -7.50 2.30 6.32
N ASP A 54 -8.66 2.65 6.87
CA ASP A 54 -8.82 3.00 8.29
C ASP A 54 -8.33 1.85 9.21
N ARG A 55 -8.75 0.62 8.90
CA ARG A 55 -8.27 -0.59 9.62
C ARG A 55 -6.77 -0.79 9.49
N LEU A 56 -6.20 -0.55 8.31
CA LEU A 56 -4.76 -0.65 8.11
C LEU A 56 -4.01 0.39 8.94
N VAL A 57 -4.51 1.63 9.02
CA VAL A 57 -3.92 2.68 9.87
C VAL A 57 -3.99 2.30 11.34
N GLN A 58 -5.15 1.82 11.82
CA GLN A 58 -5.29 1.32 13.19
C GLN A 58 -4.33 0.16 13.48
N LEU A 59 -4.12 -0.73 12.50
CA LEU A 59 -3.18 -1.83 12.62
C LEU A 59 -1.72 -1.35 12.72
N ILE A 60 -1.32 -0.33 11.96
CA ILE A 60 0.03 0.27 12.04
C ILE A 60 0.27 0.90 13.42
N GLU A 61 -0.77 1.48 14.01
CA GLU A 61 -0.70 2.09 15.34
C GLU A 61 -0.80 1.08 16.49
N SER A 62 -1.21 -0.15 16.19
CA SER A 62 -1.25 -1.26 17.15
C SER A 62 0.13 -1.54 17.76
N PRO A 63 0.21 -1.96 19.03
CA PRO A 63 1.47 -2.40 19.65
C PRO A 63 2.11 -3.58 18.90
N ILE A 64 1.30 -4.44 18.27
CA ILE A 64 1.77 -5.62 17.51
C ILE A 64 2.66 -5.19 16.34
N LEU A 65 2.38 -4.04 15.72
CA LEU A 65 3.16 -3.46 14.62
C LEU A 65 4.05 -2.29 15.05
N SER A 66 4.42 -2.22 16.33
CA SER A 66 5.37 -1.20 16.80
C SER A 66 6.67 -1.15 15.99
N TYR A 67 7.13 -2.30 15.47
CA TYR A 67 8.31 -2.36 14.61
C TYR A 67 8.17 -1.52 13.32
N VAL A 68 6.99 -1.43 12.70
CA VAL A 68 6.75 -0.59 11.50
C VAL A 68 6.97 0.89 11.84
N ARG A 69 6.53 1.31 13.02
CA ARG A 69 6.72 2.70 13.47
C ARG A 69 8.18 2.98 13.85
N LEU A 70 8.91 1.98 14.34
CA LEU A 70 10.35 2.10 14.55
C LEU A 70 11.13 2.13 13.23
N ASP A 71 10.67 1.42 12.21
CA ASP A 71 11.26 1.46 10.85
C ASP A 71 11.15 2.86 10.21
N LEU A 72 10.25 3.74 10.67
CA LEU A 72 10.21 5.15 10.25
C LEU A 72 11.43 5.96 10.72
N LEU A 73 12.20 5.45 11.68
CA LEU A 73 13.43 6.07 12.17
C LEU A 73 14.68 5.53 11.45
N ASP A 74 14.56 4.41 10.72
CA ASP A 74 15.65 3.84 9.94
C ASP A 74 15.77 4.56 8.59
N ALA A 75 16.95 5.11 8.29
CA ALA A 75 17.22 5.81 7.05
C ALA A 75 16.90 4.99 5.78
N LYS A 76 17.02 3.65 5.85
CA LYS A 76 16.70 2.75 4.73
C LYS A 76 15.19 2.63 4.48
N HIS A 77 14.39 2.54 5.55
CA HIS A 77 12.97 2.25 5.45
C HIS A 77 12.10 3.52 5.50
N GLN A 78 12.61 4.60 6.08
CA GLN A 78 11.90 5.85 6.28
C GLN A 78 11.33 6.39 4.96
N ARG A 79 12.16 6.54 3.91
CA ARG A 79 11.69 7.08 2.62
C ARG A 79 10.54 6.27 2.00
N PRO A 80 10.69 4.95 1.73
CA PRO A 80 9.62 4.18 1.11
C PRO A 80 8.39 4.07 2.01
N LEU A 81 8.56 3.91 3.33
CA LEU A 81 7.43 3.80 4.25
C LEU A 81 6.68 5.12 4.39
N THR A 82 7.36 6.26 4.56
CA THR A 82 6.71 7.58 4.57
C THR A 82 5.96 7.82 3.27
N ALA A 83 6.50 7.44 2.10
CA ALA A 83 5.78 7.57 0.84
C ALA A 83 4.46 6.77 0.81
N VAL A 84 4.47 5.53 1.34
CA VAL A 84 3.25 4.72 1.46
C VAL A 84 2.24 5.37 2.40
N LEU A 85 2.66 5.79 3.58
CA LEU A 85 1.79 6.43 4.57
C LEU A 85 1.20 7.75 4.02
N SER A 86 2.00 8.56 3.34
CA SER A 86 1.52 9.78 2.68
C SER A 86 0.51 9.48 1.57
N ALA A 87 0.72 8.42 0.77
CA ALA A 87 -0.26 8.03 -0.24
C ALA A 87 -1.60 7.62 0.37
N LEU A 88 -1.58 6.84 1.45
CA LEU A 88 -2.80 6.47 2.19
C LEU A 88 -3.50 7.71 2.79
N LEU A 89 -2.72 8.63 3.36
CA LEU A 89 -3.22 9.89 3.91
C LEU A 89 -3.98 10.72 2.85
N MET A 90 -3.49 10.74 1.61
CA MET A 90 -4.10 11.50 0.51
C MET A 90 -5.37 10.84 -0.07
N ILE A 91 -5.64 9.58 0.26
CA ILE A 91 -6.85 8.87 -0.16
C ILE A 91 -7.94 8.96 0.93
N LEU A 92 -7.54 9.05 2.20
CA LEU A 92 -8.47 9.13 3.32
C LEU A 92 -9.25 10.46 3.31
N PRO A 93 -10.57 10.43 3.61
CA PRO A 93 -11.28 11.63 4.07
C PRO A 93 -10.71 12.11 5.41
N GLN A 94 -11.05 13.32 5.86
CA GLN A 94 -10.58 13.91 7.13
C GLN A 94 -11.16 13.20 8.37
N THR A 95 -10.84 11.92 8.55
CA THR A 95 -11.29 11.03 9.62
C THR A 95 -10.25 10.95 10.75
N ASP A 96 -10.57 10.19 11.80
CA ASP A 96 -9.62 9.95 12.89
C ASP A 96 -8.36 9.20 12.43
N ALA A 97 -8.47 8.26 11.48
CA ALA A 97 -7.29 7.65 10.86
C ALA A 97 -6.42 8.68 10.12
N PHE A 98 -7.03 9.63 9.40
CA PHE A 98 -6.27 10.72 8.77
C PHE A 98 -5.50 11.51 9.83
N ASN A 99 -6.16 11.94 10.90
CA ASN A 99 -5.52 12.71 11.96
C ASN A 99 -4.41 11.94 12.67
N THR A 100 -4.63 10.65 12.90
CA THR A 100 -3.67 9.75 13.54
C THR A 100 -2.42 9.61 12.68
N LEU A 101 -2.60 9.29 11.39
CA LEU A 101 -1.51 9.12 10.45
C LEU A 101 -0.77 10.42 10.18
N TYR A 102 -1.49 11.54 10.07
CA TYR A 102 -0.91 12.87 9.91
C TYR A 102 0.00 13.22 11.09
N LYS A 103 -0.49 13.07 12.33
CA LYS A 103 0.31 13.30 13.55
C LYS A 103 1.53 12.38 13.60
N ARG A 104 1.39 11.11 13.23
CA ARG A 104 2.51 10.16 13.17
C ARG A 104 3.59 10.64 12.21
N ILE A 105 3.21 11.08 11.01
CA ILE A 105 4.14 11.60 10.01
C ILE A 105 4.84 12.87 10.51
N GLN A 106 4.14 13.77 11.19
CA GLN A 106 4.72 14.99 11.75
C GLN A 106 5.78 14.73 12.83
N CYS A 107 5.67 13.60 13.55
CA CYS A 107 6.65 13.21 14.57
C CYS A 107 7.93 12.59 13.99
N ILE A 108 7.99 12.31 12.68
CA ILE A 108 9.15 11.68 12.06
C ILE A 108 10.27 12.73 11.95
N PRO A 109 11.46 12.48 12.56
CA PRO A 109 12.58 13.38 12.40
C PRO A 109 13.04 13.39 10.93
N SER A 110 13.42 14.57 10.43
CA SER A 110 14.08 14.68 9.12
C SER A 110 15.49 14.09 9.26
N VAL A 111 15.63 12.80 9.01
CA VAL A 111 16.93 12.14 9.02
C VAL A 111 17.66 12.58 7.75
N ALA A 112 18.67 13.43 7.92
CA ALA A 112 19.60 13.74 6.84
C ALA A 112 20.27 12.43 6.40
N VAL A 113 19.94 11.97 5.20
CA VAL A 113 20.43 10.70 4.68
C VAL A 113 21.92 10.84 4.41
N HIS A 114 22.75 10.37 5.33
CA HIS A 114 24.08 9.91 4.96
C HIS A 114 23.88 8.65 4.10
N GLU A 115 24.29 8.71 2.84
CA GLU A 115 24.26 7.58 1.91
C GLU A 115 25.25 6.51 2.39
N GLU A 116 24.86 5.73 3.41
CA GLU A 116 25.61 4.56 3.79
C GLU A 116 25.36 3.44 2.76
N LYS A 117 26.47 3.03 2.13
CA LYS A 117 26.53 2.02 1.06
C LYS A 117 25.77 0.75 1.47
N LYS A 118 24.88 0.30 0.58
CA LYS A 118 24.18 -1.00 0.55
C LYS A 118 24.96 -2.12 1.26
N GLN A 119 24.62 -2.42 2.51
CA GLN A 119 24.86 -3.75 3.07
C GLN A 119 23.67 -4.63 2.73
N SER A 120 23.93 -5.59 1.84
CA SER A 120 22.98 -6.61 1.41
C SER A 120 22.63 -7.52 2.58
N GLN A 121 21.46 -7.33 3.18
CA GLN A 121 20.90 -8.29 4.12
C GLN A 121 20.09 -9.36 3.39
N LEU A 122 20.28 -10.60 3.86
CA LEU A 122 19.74 -11.87 3.38
C LEU A 122 18.22 -11.98 3.60
N VAL A 123 17.42 -11.18 2.89
CA VAL A 123 15.98 -11.43 2.77
C VAL A 123 15.77 -12.28 1.52
N ALA A 124 15.06 -13.41 1.66
CA ALA A 124 14.70 -14.29 0.55
C ALA A 124 14.25 -13.44 -0.64
N LYS A 125 15.00 -13.53 -1.75
CA LYS A 125 14.89 -12.63 -2.89
C LYS A 125 13.62 -12.96 -3.67
N VAL A 126 12.47 -12.59 -3.13
CA VAL A 126 11.18 -12.65 -3.83
C VAL A 126 11.31 -11.77 -5.07
N ASP A 127 11.05 -12.35 -6.23
CA ASP A 127 11.02 -11.58 -7.47
C ASP A 127 9.68 -10.84 -7.56
N PHE A 128 9.72 -9.54 -7.25
CA PHE A 128 8.53 -8.69 -7.25
C PHE A 128 8.08 -8.30 -8.67
N ASN A 129 8.90 -8.45 -9.70
CA ASN A 129 8.54 -8.06 -11.06
C ASN A 129 7.32 -8.82 -11.61
N PRO A 130 7.28 -10.18 -11.60
CA PRO A 130 6.11 -10.92 -12.08
C PRO A 130 4.86 -10.67 -11.22
N LEU A 131 5.05 -10.40 -9.93
CA LEU A 131 3.97 -10.08 -9.00
C LEU A 131 3.37 -8.69 -9.30
N LEU A 132 4.22 -7.70 -9.54
CA LEU A 132 3.80 -6.36 -9.92
C LEU A 132 3.04 -6.36 -11.25
N GLN A 133 3.56 -7.06 -12.26
CA GLN A 133 2.87 -7.18 -13.55
C GLN A 133 1.49 -7.83 -13.41
N HIS A 134 1.37 -8.84 -12.55
CA HIS A 134 0.08 -9.47 -12.26
C HIS A 134 -0.90 -8.49 -11.60
N PHE A 135 -0.44 -7.73 -10.60
CA PHE A 135 -1.24 -6.70 -9.94
C PHE A 135 -1.70 -5.61 -10.91
N LEU A 136 -0.80 -5.08 -11.74
CA LEU A 136 -1.13 -4.06 -12.74
C LEU A 136 -2.18 -4.53 -13.73
N ARG A 137 -2.10 -5.79 -14.18
CA ARG A 137 -3.10 -6.40 -15.06
C ARG A 137 -4.48 -6.43 -14.41
N ILE A 138 -4.56 -6.80 -13.12
CA ILE A 138 -5.81 -6.83 -12.37
C ILE A 138 -6.40 -5.41 -12.25
N LEU A 139 -5.57 -4.41 -11.90
CA LEU A 139 -6.02 -3.02 -11.82
C LEU A 139 -6.58 -2.51 -13.16
N GLU A 140 -5.93 -2.82 -14.27
CA GLU A 140 -6.44 -2.46 -15.60
C GLU A 140 -7.78 -3.13 -15.93
N GLN A 141 -7.95 -4.39 -15.53
CA GLN A 141 -9.22 -5.09 -15.71
C GLN A 141 -10.34 -4.45 -14.89
N GLN A 142 -10.09 -4.16 -13.61
CA GLN A 142 -11.06 -3.48 -12.73
C GLN A 142 -11.45 -2.11 -13.27
N GLN A 143 -10.48 -1.31 -13.73
CA GLN A 143 -10.74 0.01 -14.29
C GLN A 143 -11.57 -0.06 -15.59
N LYS A 144 -11.34 -1.07 -16.44
CA LYS A 144 -12.16 -1.30 -17.64
C LYS A 144 -13.61 -1.63 -17.28
N VAL A 145 -13.81 -2.46 -16.24
CA VAL A 145 -15.15 -2.79 -15.75
C VAL A 145 -15.85 -1.54 -15.19
N LEU A 146 -15.16 -0.74 -14.40
CA LEU A 146 -15.72 0.50 -13.85
C LEU A 146 -16.13 1.48 -14.95
N LYS A 147 -15.27 1.71 -15.95
CA LYS A 147 -15.58 2.57 -17.11
C LYS A 147 -16.79 2.08 -17.90
N ARG A 148 -16.94 0.75 -18.05
CA ARG A 148 -18.12 0.16 -18.71
C ARG A 148 -19.39 0.40 -17.90
N LYS A 149 -19.37 0.16 -16.58
CA LYS A 149 -20.51 0.44 -15.69
C LYS A 149 -20.91 1.91 -15.73
N HIS A 150 -19.94 2.82 -15.66
CA HIS A 150 -20.20 4.26 -15.72
C HIS A 150 -20.84 4.67 -17.06
N ARG A 151 -20.33 4.15 -18.19
CA ARG A 151 -20.94 4.38 -19.51
C ARG A 151 -22.37 3.86 -19.58
N GLN A 152 -22.65 2.68 -19.03
CA GLN A 152 -23.99 2.11 -19.00
C GLN A 152 -24.95 2.99 -18.18
N MET A 153 -24.55 3.45 -16.99
CA MET A 153 -25.39 4.34 -16.17
C MET A 153 -25.74 5.65 -16.88
N LEU A 154 -24.80 6.24 -17.62
CA LEU A 154 -25.07 7.45 -18.40
C LEU A 154 -26.11 7.20 -19.50
N SER A 155 -26.01 6.07 -20.23
CA SER A 155 -26.98 5.72 -21.26
C SER A 155 -28.38 5.40 -20.73
N SER A 156 -28.51 4.91 -19.49
CA SER A 156 -29.82 4.66 -18.86
C SER A 156 -30.51 5.92 -18.37
N THR A 157 -29.77 7.00 -18.13
CA THR A 157 -30.32 8.27 -17.61
C THR A 157 -30.88 9.14 -18.75
N GLU A 158 -30.51 8.84 -19.99
CA GLU A 158 -30.98 9.54 -21.21
C GLU A 158 -32.27 8.95 -21.81
N GLN A 159 -32.85 7.91 -21.19
CA GLN A 159 -34.12 7.27 -21.58
C GLN A 159 -35.20 7.52 -20.53
#